data_AF-A0A7J4FV98-F1
#
_entry.id   AF-A0A7J4FV98-F1
#
_cell.length_a   1.000
_cell.length_b   1.000
_cell.length_c   1.000
_cell.angle_alpha   90.00
_cell.angle_beta   90.00
_cell.angle_gamma   90.00
#
_symmetry.space_group_name_H-M   'P 1'
#
loop_
_entity.id
_entity.type
_entity.pdbx_description
1 polymer ?
#
loop_
_entity_poly.entity_id
_entity_poly.type
_entity_poly.pdbx_seq_one_letter_code
_entity_poly.pdbx_strand_id
1 'polypeptide(L)'
;MTKYPTSLRRSTLGTINIDPLQRGGILTPEAREALAEWGDGYSVCDFCPGNLEAIKKPPIHDFVHRDLPEFLGTDHARVTNGAREGIFAVMHALGEVGGCVVMDGNAHYSSIV
;
A
#
# COMPACT_ATOMS: atom_id res chain seq x y z
N MET A 1 -10.50 2.16 -36.97
CA MET A 1 -9.17 2.78 -36.81
C MET A 1 -8.94 3.00 -35.32
N THR A 2 -8.01 2.27 -34.72
CA THR A 2 -7.77 2.23 -33.27
C THR A 2 -7.22 3.58 -32.78
N LYS A 3 -8.00 4.25 -31.92
CA LYS A 3 -7.71 5.59 -31.36
C LYS A 3 -6.60 5.58 -30.28
N TYR A 4 -6.02 4.40 -29.98
CA TYR A 4 -5.07 4.22 -28.89
C TYR A 4 -3.85 3.41 -29.34
N PRO A 5 -2.65 3.74 -28.82
CA PRO A 5 -1.42 3.00 -29.13
C PRO A 5 -1.52 1.55 -28.67
N THR A 6 -0.98 0.63 -29.48
CA THR A 6 -0.98 -0.81 -29.24
C THR A 6 0.00 -1.25 -28.15
N SER A 7 0.86 -0.36 -27.66
CA SER A 7 1.69 -0.58 -26.47
C SER A 7 1.89 0.72 -25.69
N LEU A 8 1.73 0.65 -24.37
CA LEU A 8 2.05 1.75 -23.47
C LEU A 8 3.53 1.64 -23.08
N ARG A 9 4.29 2.72 -23.27
CA ARG A 9 5.67 2.82 -22.80
C ARG A 9 5.84 4.03 -21.88
N ARG A 10 6.56 3.84 -20.78
CA ARG A 10 6.93 4.93 -19.87
C ARG A 10 8.02 5.76 -20.53
N SER A 11 7.72 7.01 -20.87
CA SER A 11 8.65 7.94 -21.54
C SER A 11 9.91 8.24 -20.70
N THR A 12 9.81 8.13 -19.38
CA THR A 12 10.92 8.34 -18.44
C THR A 12 11.72 7.07 -18.13
N LEU A 13 11.44 5.94 -18.80
CA LEU A 13 12.20 4.72 -18.58
C LEU A 13 13.67 4.90 -19.01
N GLY A 14 14.60 4.53 -18.13
CA GLY A 14 16.04 4.65 -18.39
C GLY A 14 16.66 5.99 -18.02
N THR A 15 15.89 6.97 -17.56
CA THR A 15 16.45 8.23 -17.03
C THR A 15 16.81 8.11 -15.55
N ILE A 16 17.74 8.97 -15.09
CA ILE A 16 17.96 9.16 -13.66
C ILE A 16 16.76 9.93 -13.11
N ASN A 17 15.98 9.27 -12.26
CA ASN A 17 14.85 9.88 -11.59
C ASN A 17 15.27 10.39 -10.21
N ILE A 18 15.07 11.67 -9.94
CA ILE A 18 15.38 12.32 -8.64
C ILE A 18 14.13 12.78 -7.89
N ASP A 19 12.93 12.43 -8.38
CA ASP A 19 11.67 12.73 -7.70
C ASP A 19 11.62 12.01 -6.34
N PRO A 20 11.60 12.73 -5.21
CA PRO A 20 11.63 12.15 -3.87
C PRO A 20 10.49 11.15 -3.63
N LEU A 21 9.32 11.36 -4.24
CA LEU A 21 8.14 10.51 -4.05
C LEU A 21 8.29 9.13 -4.70
N GLN A 22 9.15 9.01 -5.70
CA GLN A 22 9.24 7.80 -6.53
C GLN A 22 10.43 6.90 -6.15
N ARG A 23 11.41 7.41 -5.40
CA ARG A 23 12.69 6.70 -5.16
C ARG A 23 12.52 5.45 -4.33
N GLY A 24 11.79 5.53 -3.22
CA GLY A 24 11.52 4.38 -2.34
C GLY A 24 10.53 3.37 -2.92
N GLY A 25 9.80 3.74 -3.98
CA GLY A 25 8.78 2.89 -4.62
C GLY A 25 9.26 2.10 -5.84
N ILE A 26 10.58 2.03 -6.08
CA ILE A 26 11.12 1.25 -7.20
C ILE A 26 11.01 -0.23 -6.86
N LEU A 27 10.18 -0.97 -7.62
CA LEU A 27 10.04 -2.42 -7.46
C LEU A 27 11.39 -3.14 -7.59
N THR A 28 11.66 -4.03 -6.63
CA THR A 28 12.76 -4.99 -6.68
C THR A 28 12.54 -6.01 -7.80
N PRO A 29 13.58 -6.76 -8.22
CA PRO A 29 13.42 -7.84 -9.20
C PRO A 29 12.34 -8.86 -8.80
N GLU A 30 12.34 -9.29 -7.54
CA GLU A 30 11.41 -10.29 -7.00
C GLU A 30 9.96 -9.78 -7.01
N ALA A 31 9.76 -8.50 -6.69
CA ALA A 31 8.43 -7.89 -6.72
C ALA A 31 7.90 -7.77 -8.16
N ARG A 32 8.77 -7.60 -9.18
CA ARG A 32 8.37 -7.61 -10.59
C ARG A 32 7.95 -8.99 -11.05
N GLU A 33 8.67 -10.03 -10.64
CA GLU A 33 8.32 -11.42 -10.92
C GLU A 33 6.99 -11.79 -10.27
N ALA A 34 6.81 -11.44 -8.99
CA ALA A 34 5.55 -11.65 -8.29
C ALA A 34 4.39 -10.91 -8.96
N LEU A 35 4.59 -9.66 -9.40
CA LEU A 35 3.55 -8.90 -10.12
C LEU A 35 3.22 -9.51 -11.49
N ALA A 36 4.20 -10.09 -12.19
CA ALA A 36 3.95 -10.73 -13.47
C ALA A 36 3.09 -12.00 -13.34
N GLU A 37 3.26 -12.73 -12.24
CA GLU A 37 2.51 -13.97 -11.96
C GLU A 37 1.15 -13.71 -11.28
N TRP A 38 1.09 -12.74 -10.36
CA TRP A 38 -0.05 -12.49 -9.46
C TRP A 38 -0.74 -11.14 -9.73
N GLY A 39 -0.49 -10.51 -10.88
CA GLY A 39 -0.98 -9.14 -11.15
C GLY A 39 -2.44 -9.05 -11.56
N ASP A 40 -3.07 -10.18 -11.87
CA ASP A 40 -4.46 -10.22 -12.33
C ASP A 40 -5.46 -10.03 -11.18
N GLY A 41 -6.68 -9.61 -11.51
CA GLY A 41 -7.70 -9.22 -10.54
C GLY A 41 -7.99 -10.29 -9.49
N TYR A 42 -8.29 -9.86 -8.26
CA TYR A 42 -8.48 -10.75 -7.11
C TYR A 42 -7.30 -11.72 -6.92
N SER A 43 -6.08 -11.23 -7.12
CA SER A 43 -4.84 -11.97 -7.25
C SER A 43 -4.60 -13.13 -6.30
N VAL A 44 -5.12 -13.11 -5.07
CA VAL A 44 -4.95 -14.17 -4.07
C VAL A 44 -6.26 -14.82 -3.61
N CYS A 45 -7.38 -14.57 -4.30
CA CYS A 45 -8.70 -15.00 -3.84
C CYS A 45 -8.90 -16.50 -3.82
N ASP A 46 -8.18 -17.27 -4.63
CA ASP A 46 -8.22 -18.74 -4.60
C ASP A 46 -7.87 -19.32 -3.21
N PHE A 47 -7.20 -18.52 -2.39
CA PHE A 47 -6.74 -18.89 -1.05
C PHE A 47 -7.49 -18.16 0.06
N CYS A 48 -8.46 -17.30 -0.27
CA CYS A 48 -9.10 -16.39 0.67
C CYS A 48 -10.23 -17.09 1.46
N PRO A 49 -10.14 -17.18 2.81
CA PRO A 49 -11.22 -17.71 3.64
C PRO A 49 -12.32 -16.67 3.95
N GLY A 50 -12.36 -15.54 3.21
CA GLY A 50 -13.22 -14.39 3.49
C GLY A 50 -12.53 -13.23 4.23
N ASN A 51 -11.24 -13.39 4.58
CA ASN A 51 -10.39 -12.34 5.14
C ASN A 51 -8.99 -12.44 4.52
N LEU A 52 -8.49 -11.36 3.92
CA LEU A 52 -7.18 -11.31 3.27
C LEU A 52 -6.03 -11.59 4.25
N GLU A 53 -6.11 -11.08 5.49
CA GLU A 53 -5.07 -11.28 6.50
C GLU A 53 -5.03 -12.72 7.03
N ALA A 54 -6.07 -13.51 6.78
CA ALA A 54 -6.11 -14.92 7.18
C ALA A 54 -5.49 -15.87 6.14
N ILE A 55 -5.06 -15.35 4.98
CA ILE A 55 -4.44 -16.14 3.91
C ILE A 55 -3.04 -16.61 4.36
N LYS A 56 -2.84 -17.93 4.45
CA LYS A 56 -1.57 -18.56 4.85
C LYS A 56 -0.67 -18.95 3.68
N LYS A 57 -1.23 -19.07 2.49
CA LYS A 57 -0.50 -19.37 1.25
C LYS A 57 -1.12 -18.54 0.11
N PRO A 58 -0.47 -17.47 -0.37
CA PRO A 58 0.83 -16.92 0.07
C PRO A 58 0.83 -16.47 1.55
N PRO A 59 2.00 -16.29 2.20
CA PRO A 59 2.12 -16.09 3.65
C PRO A 59 1.72 -14.68 4.13
N ILE A 60 0.53 -14.20 3.73
CA ILE A 60 0.01 -12.87 4.10
C ILE A 60 -0.24 -12.79 5.60
N HIS A 61 -0.79 -13.84 6.20
CA HIS A 61 -1.03 -13.93 7.64
C HIS A 61 0.25 -13.69 8.45
N ASP A 62 1.32 -14.39 8.12
CA ASP A 62 2.59 -14.28 8.83
C ASP A 62 3.23 -12.92 8.60
N PHE A 63 3.14 -12.39 7.37
CA PHE A 63 3.59 -11.04 7.08
C PHE A 63 2.86 -10.00 7.96
N VAL A 64 1.53 -10.04 8.03
CA VAL A 64 0.74 -9.02 8.75
C VAL A 64 0.81 -9.19 10.27
N HIS A 65 0.82 -10.41 10.79
CA HIS A 65 0.72 -10.67 12.22
C HIS A 65 2.05 -10.96 12.92
N ARG A 66 3.14 -11.18 12.19
CA ARG A 66 4.47 -11.43 12.77
C ARG A 66 5.52 -10.46 12.21
N ASP A 67 5.78 -10.53 10.91
CA ASP A 67 6.97 -9.90 10.32
C ASP A 67 6.83 -8.35 10.30
N LEU A 68 5.65 -7.83 9.95
CA LEU A 68 5.40 -6.39 9.86
C LEU A 68 5.37 -5.70 11.25
N PRO A 69 4.66 -6.20 12.28
CA PRO A 69 4.74 -5.63 13.63
C PRO A 69 6.16 -5.67 14.22
N GLU A 70 6.91 -6.76 14.02
CA GLU A 70 8.30 -6.88 14.46
C GLU A 70 9.18 -5.80 13.80
N PHE A 71 9.04 -5.64 12.48
CA PHE A 71 9.77 -4.62 11.73
C PHE A 71 9.44 -3.18 12.18
N LEU A 72 8.17 -2.91 12.50
CA LEU A 72 7.71 -1.58 12.92
C LEU A 72 7.94 -1.31 14.42
N GLY A 73 8.21 -2.34 15.23
CA GLY A 73 8.28 -2.23 16.68
C GLY A 73 6.92 -1.93 17.32
N THR A 74 5.84 -2.53 16.81
CA THR A 74 4.47 -2.34 17.31
C THR A 74 3.82 -3.66 17.74
N ASP A 75 2.78 -3.59 18.57
CA ASP A 75 2.03 -4.79 18.99
C ASP A 75 1.19 -5.39 17.84
N HIS A 76 0.64 -4.51 16.99
CA HIS A 76 -0.22 -4.87 15.88
C HIS A 76 0.10 -4.03 14.64
N ALA A 77 -0.09 -4.61 13.46
CA ALA A 77 -0.02 -3.94 12.17
C ALA A 77 -1.20 -4.37 11.29
N ARG A 78 -1.59 -3.50 10.34
CA ARG A 78 -2.61 -3.74 9.33
C ARG A 78 -2.15 -3.15 8.00
N VAL A 79 -2.57 -3.75 6.89
CA VAL A 79 -2.30 -3.23 5.55
C VAL A 79 -3.47 -2.37 5.10
N THR A 80 -3.18 -1.20 4.54
CA THR A 80 -4.19 -0.26 4.02
C THR A 80 -3.87 0.12 2.58
N ASN A 81 -4.80 0.83 1.92
CA ASN A 81 -4.61 1.35 0.57
C ASN A 81 -3.71 2.62 0.53
N GLY A 82 -2.74 2.70 1.43
CA GLY A 82 -1.80 3.81 1.60
C GLY A 82 -1.97 4.57 2.92
N ALA A 83 -1.01 5.46 3.20
CA ALA A 83 -0.92 6.16 4.47
C ALA A 83 -2.18 6.98 4.81
N ARG A 84 -2.80 7.64 3.83
CA ARG A 84 -4.01 8.46 4.04
C ARG A 84 -5.19 7.67 4.64
N GLU A 85 -5.37 6.43 4.20
CA GLU A 85 -6.44 5.57 4.70
C GLU A 85 -6.14 5.07 6.11
N GLY A 86 -4.85 4.89 6.43
CA GLY A 86 -4.43 4.61 7.81
C GLY A 86 -4.72 5.78 8.74
N ILE A 87 -4.42 7.01 8.33
CA ILE A 87 -4.74 8.23 9.08
C ILE A 87 -6.26 8.32 9.29
N PHE A 88 -7.04 8.19 8.22
CA PHE A 88 -8.50 8.25 8.28
C PHE A 88 -9.09 7.16 9.18
N ALA A 89 -8.62 5.91 9.08
CA ALA A 89 -9.11 4.80 9.89
C ALA A 89 -8.96 5.08 11.40
N VAL A 90 -7.82 5.64 11.82
CA VAL A 90 -7.58 6.00 13.23
C VAL A 90 -8.45 7.18 13.65
N MET A 91 -8.50 8.26 12.84
CA MET A 91 -9.33 9.43 13.14
C MET A 91 -10.82 9.09 13.22
N HIS A 92 -11.30 8.21 12.34
CA HIS A 92 -12.70 7.80 12.31
C HIS A 92 -13.05 6.89 13.49
N ALA A 93 -12.16 5.98 13.88
CA ALA A 93 -12.40 5.05 14.99
C ALA A 93 -12.32 5.71 16.37
N LEU A 94 -11.46 6.74 16.53
CA LEU A 94 -11.19 7.37 17.82
C LEU A 94 -11.80 8.78 17.95
N GLY A 95 -12.15 9.42 16.84
CA GLY A 95 -12.65 10.79 16.82
C GLY A 95 -14.08 10.90 17.34
N GLU A 96 -14.39 12.05 17.93
CA GLU A 96 -15.73 12.39 18.41
C GLU A 96 -16.25 13.65 17.71
N VAL A 97 -17.57 13.81 17.64
CA VAL A 97 -18.20 15.00 17.05
C VAL A 97 -17.79 16.24 17.84
N GLY A 98 -17.21 17.23 17.16
CA GLY A 98 -16.67 18.44 17.80
C GLY A 98 -15.28 18.25 18.44
N GLY A 99 -14.69 17.05 18.32
CA GLY A 99 -13.31 16.79 18.69
C GLY A 99 -12.30 17.53 17.81
N CYS A 100 -11.06 17.59 18.27
CA CYS A 100 -9.96 18.26 17.58
C CYS A 100 -8.78 17.31 17.43
N VAL A 101 -8.14 17.33 16.24
CA VAL A 101 -6.83 16.71 16.03
C VAL A 101 -5.79 17.82 15.97
N VAL A 102 -4.80 17.76 16.88
CA VAL A 102 -3.66 18.66 16.88
C VAL A 102 -2.54 18.04 16.03
N MET A 103 -2.07 18.77 15.03
CA MET A 103 -0.99 18.36 14.13
C MET A 103 0.04 19.48 13.96
N ASP A 104 1.24 19.14 13.51
CA ASP A 104 2.32 20.12 13.33
C ASP A 104 2.17 20.93 12.03
N GLY A 105 2.95 22.01 11.91
CA GLY A 105 2.89 22.91 10.76
C GLY A 105 3.42 22.33 9.44
N ASN A 106 4.13 21.20 9.46
CA ASN A 106 4.64 20.51 8.27
C ASN A 106 3.79 19.30 7.87
N ALA A 107 2.62 19.12 8.47
CA ALA A 107 1.74 17.99 8.19
C ALA A 107 1.46 17.88 6.69
N HIS A 108 1.51 16.64 6.17
CA HIS A 108 1.10 16.39 4.79
C HIS A 108 -0.39 16.68 4.63
N TYR A 109 -0.80 17.27 3.50
CA TYR A 109 -2.19 17.70 3.27
C TYR A 109 -3.20 16.58 3.45
N SER A 110 -2.83 15.32 3.18
CA SER A 110 -3.70 14.16 3.40
C SER A 110 -3.93 13.82 4.88
N SER A 111 -3.39 14.59 5.81
CA SER A 111 -3.73 14.52 7.23
C SER A 111 -4.97 15.36 7.55
N ILE A 112 -5.36 16.23 6.62
CA ILE A 112 -6.61 16.99 6.63
C ILE A 112 -7.56 16.24 5.68
N VAL A 113 -8.06 15.11 6.16
CA VAL A 113 -8.97 14.21 5.42
C VAL A 113 -10.40 14.72 5.41
#